data_AF-X8J5R6-F1
#
_entry.id   AF-X8J5R6-F1
#
_cell.length_a   1.000
_cell.length_b   1.000
_cell.length_c   1.000
_cell.angle_alpha   90.00
_cell.angle_beta   90.00
_cell.angle_gamma   90.00
#
_symmetry.space_group_name_H-M   'P 1'
#
loop_
_entity.id
_entity.type
_entity.pdbx_description
1 polymer ?
#
loop_
_entity_poly.entity_id
_entity_poly.type
_entity_poly.pdbx_seq_one_letter_code
_entity_poly.pdbx_strand_id
1 'polypeptide(L)'
;MDSQATVSGVLNAMEQHDWVHLACHAHQNVTDPTKSGFFLHDGALHLAEINRQSFKGKGLAFLSACQTATGDERLADEAVHLASGMLMAGYSSVIATMWSVHDEDAPLVADQVYVQLMKDRRIGNGEAGKVLHNAVAALRQTVGEQKFERWVPYIHIGS
;
A
#
# COMPACT_ATOMS: atom_id res chain seq x y z
N MET A 1 4.90 -18.59 0.53
CA MET A 1 5.20 -17.36 1.29
C MET A 1 6.56 -17.55 1.95
N ASP A 2 7.43 -16.54 1.92
CA ASP A 2 8.78 -16.62 2.52
C ASP A 2 8.67 -16.90 4.02
N SER A 3 9.44 -17.87 4.54
CA SER A 3 9.48 -18.22 5.96
C SER A 3 9.94 -17.06 6.88
N GLN A 4 10.59 -16.04 6.33
CA GLN A 4 11.01 -14.85 7.08
C GLN A 4 9.93 -13.77 7.18
N ALA A 5 8.87 -13.85 6.36
CA ALA A 5 7.76 -12.90 6.39
C ALA A 5 6.78 -13.21 7.53
N THR A 6 7.28 -13.25 8.77
CA THR A 6 6.47 -13.47 9.98
C THR A 6 5.93 -12.16 10.56
N VAL A 7 4.87 -12.21 11.34
CA VAL A 7 4.29 -11.03 12.02
C VAL A 7 5.36 -10.26 12.79
N SER A 8 6.15 -10.96 13.62
CA SER A 8 7.22 -10.32 14.40
C SER A 8 8.35 -9.81 13.51
N GLY A 9 8.74 -10.55 12.47
CA GLY A 9 9.79 -10.13 11.54
C GLY A 9 9.43 -8.84 10.79
N VAL A 10 8.19 -8.77 10.30
CA VAL A 10 7.66 -7.59 9.59
C VAL A 10 7.54 -6.38 10.52
N LEU A 11 6.99 -6.54 11.73
CA LEU A 11 6.91 -5.44 12.70
C LEU A 11 8.29 -4.89 13.07
N ASN A 12 9.26 -5.77 13.33
CA ASN A 12 10.65 -5.35 13.59
C ASN A 12 11.24 -4.60 12.39
N ALA A 13 11.01 -5.07 11.17
CA ALA A 13 11.48 -4.38 9.96
C ALA A 13 10.84 -2.99 9.81
N MET A 14 9.53 -2.88 10.06
CA MET A 14 8.80 -1.61 10.04
C MET A 14 9.33 -0.62 11.09
N GLU A 15 9.78 -1.10 12.25
CA GLU A 15 10.42 -0.24 13.26
C GLU A 15 11.75 0.33 12.77
N GLN A 16 12.57 -0.49 12.09
CA GLN A 16 13.93 -0.12 11.67
C GLN A 16 14.00 0.65 10.34
N HIS A 17 12.93 0.65 9.54
CA HIS A 17 12.93 1.28 8.21
C HIS A 17 11.85 2.34 8.09
N ASP A 18 12.12 3.41 7.35
CA ASP A 18 11.16 4.50 7.18
C ASP A 18 10.07 4.16 6.17
N TRP A 19 10.36 3.22 5.25
CA TRP A 19 9.44 2.81 4.21
C TRP A 19 9.12 1.33 4.34
N VAL A 20 7.88 0.97 4.02
CA VAL A 20 7.42 -0.42 3.95
C VAL A 20 6.75 -0.66 2.61
N HIS A 21 7.05 -1.80 1.99
CA HIS A 21 6.34 -2.32 0.82
C HIS A 21 5.69 -3.64 1.20
N LEU A 22 4.37 -3.70 1.21
CA LEU A 22 3.61 -4.92 1.46
C LEU A 22 3.00 -5.42 0.14
N ALA A 23 3.67 -6.38 -0.48
CA ALA A 23 3.25 -7.06 -1.71
C ALA A 23 2.72 -8.47 -1.39
N CYS A 24 1.61 -8.54 -0.67
CA CYS A 24 1.01 -9.78 -0.18
C CYS A 24 -0.51 -9.70 -0.25
N HIS A 25 -1.23 -10.77 0.05
CA HIS A 25 -2.69 -10.67 0.20
C HIS A 25 -3.04 -9.84 1.43
N ALA A 26 -4.13 -9.08 1.34
CA ALA A 26 -4.71 -8.35 2.46
C ALA A 26 -6.15 -8.79 2.70
N HIS A 27 -6.64 -8.58 3.92
CA HIS A 27 -8.03 -8.77 4.27
C HIS A 27 -8.56 -7.54 5.00
N GLN A 28 -9.80 -7.18 4.70
CA GLN A 28 -10.51 -6.06 5.28
C GLN A 28 -11.68 -6.57 6.10
N ASN A 29 -11.82 -6.08 7.35
CA ASN A 29 -12.94 -6.39 8.20
C ASN A 29 -13.82 -5.15 8.36
N VAL A 30 -14.93 -5.12 7.64
CA VAL A 30 -15.87 -3.98 7.60
C VAL A 30 -16.53 -3.72 8.97
N THR A 31 -16.73 -4.77 9.76
CA THR A 31 -17.36 -4.67 11.08
C THR A 31 -16.39 -4.14 12.14
N ASP A 32 -15.12 -4.53 12.04
CA ASP A 32 -14.06 -4.14 12.96
C ASP A 32 -12.77 -3.85 12.17
N PRO A 33 -12.58 -2.59 11.72
CA PRO A 33 -11.43 -2.22 10.90
C PRO A 33 -10.07 -2.53 11.55
N THR A 34 -10.01 -2.64 12.88
CA THR A 34 -8.76 -2.97 13.57
C THR A 34 -8.30 -4.41 13.30
N LYS A 35 -9.20 -5.27 12.82
CA LYS A 35 -8.93 -6.65 12.37
C LYS A 35 -8.63 -6.75 10.88
N SER A 36 -8.67 -5.65 10.12
CA SER A 36 -8.08 -5.62 8.79
C SER A 36 -6.56 -5.83 8.88
N GLY A 37 -5.95 -6.43 7.88
CA GLY A 37 -4.53 -6.78 7.95
C GLY A 37 -3.96 -7.41 6.70
N PHE A 38 -2.70 -7.82 6.82
CA PHE A 38 -1.91 -8.41 5.75
C PHE A 38 -1.61 -9.87 6.07
N PHE A 39 -1.89 -10.78 5.14
CA PHE A 39 -1.48 -12.17 5.31
C PHE A 39 0.03 -12.28 5.22
N LEU A 40 0.61 -13.04 6.14
CA LEU A 40 2.02 -13.30 6.36
C LEU A 40 2.23 -14.82 6.50
N HIS A 41 3.48 -15.25 6.66
CA HIS A 41 3.82 -16.66 6.72
C HIS A 41 3.15 -17.41 7.90
N ASP A 42 3.10 -16.78 9.06
CA ASP A 42 2.65 -17.37 10.33
C ASP A 42 1.29 -16.84 10.81
N GLY A 43 0.59 -16.03 10.00
CA GLY A 43 -0.70 -15.47 10.35
C GLY A 43 -1.06 -14.22 9.56
N ALA A 44 -1.97 -13.42 10.10
CA ALA A 44 -2.27 -12.09 9.58
C ALA A 44 -1.70 -11.03 10.51
N LEU A 45 -1.03 -10.02 9.96
CA LEU A 45 -0.63 -8.81 10.67
C LEU A 45 -1.79 -7.83 10.66
N HIS A 46 -2.48 -7.68 11.79
CA HIS A 46 -3.65 -6.82 11.90
C HIS A 46 -3.28 -5.36 12.18
N LEU A 47 -4.14 -4.42 11.77
CA LEU A 47 -3.99 -2.99 12.09
C LEU A 47 -3.91 -2.74 13.60
N ALA A 48 -4.62 -3.53 14.42
CA ALA A 48 -4.50 -3.46 15.87
C ALA A 48 -3.08 -3.73 16.38
N GLU A 49 -2.34 -4.62 15.72
CA GLU A 49 -0.95 -4.95 16.08
C GLU A 49 0.02 -3.88 15.58
N ILE A 50 -0.20 -3.39 14.36
CA ILE A 50 0.56 -2.28 13.78
C ILE A 50 0.39 -1.03 14.66
N ASN A 51 -0.84 -0.65 15.01
CA ASN A 51 -1.13 0.56 15.78
C ASN A 51 -0.73 0.48 17.27
N ARG A 52 -0.46 -0.73 17.80
CA ARG A 52 0.16 -0.89 19.12
C ARG A 52 1.62 -0.44 19.12
N GLN A 53 2.28 -0.48 17.96
CA GLN A 53 3.60 0.08 17.78
C GLN A 53 3.47 1.52 17.28
N SER A 54 4.11 2.47 17.98
CA SER A 54 4.12 3.86 17.54
C SER A 54 5.30 4.06 16.60
N PHE A 55 5.07 3.93 15.29
CA PHE A 55 6.09 4.20 14.29
C PHE A 55 6.20 5.70 14.04
N LYS A 56 6.97 6.42 14.86
CA LYS A 56 7.11 7.87 14.71
C LYS A 56 7.98 8.22 13.51
N GLY A 57 7.49 9.10 12.65
CA GLY A 57 8.27 9.71 11.57
C GLY A 57 8.52 8.80 10.38
N LYS A 58 7.63 7.84 10.10
CA LYS A 58 7.76 6.99 8.91
C LYS A 58 7.38 7.75 7.64
N GLY A 59 8.06 7.40 6.55
CA GLY A 59 7.88 8.05 5.25
C GLY A 59 6.71 7.48 4.47
N LEU A 60 6.90 6.30 3.87
CA LEU A 60 6.00 5.74 2.86
C LEU A 60 5.57 4.31 3.20
N ALA A 61 4.27 4.05 3.17
CA ALA A 61 3.73 2.70 3.06
C ALA A 61 3.24 2.47 1.63
N PHE A 62 3.85 1.54 0.92
CA PHE A 62 3.39 1.06 -0.38
C PHE A 62 2.64 -0.25 -0.18
N LEU A 63 1.33 -0.24 -0.40
CA LEU A 63 0.46 -1.39 -0.23
C LEU A 63 0.13 -1.98 -1.61
N SER A 64 0.99 -2.89 -2.07
CA SER A 64 0.84 -3.61 -3.35
C SER A 64 0.09 -4.93 -3.14
N ALA A 65 -1.06 -4.86 -2.48
CA ALA A 65 -1.83 -6.03 -2.13
C ALA A 65 -3.11 -6.09 -2.96
N CYS A 66 -3.34 -7.21 -3.64
CA CYS A 66 -4.64 -7.52 -4.22
C CYS A 66 -5.66 -7.52 -3.06
N GLN A 67 -6.70 -6.71 -3.18
CA GLN A 67 -7.70 -6.49 -2.13
C GLN A 67 -7.24 -5.69 -0.90
N THR A 68 -6.36 -4.69 -1.06
CA THR A 68 -6.34 -3.60 -0.06
C THR A 68 -7.64 -2.80 -0.02
N ALA A 69 -8.55 -3.02 -0.96
CA ALA A 69 -9.75 -2.22 -1.15
C ALA A 69 -10.91 -2.89 -1.90
N THR A 70 -10.89 -4.20 -2.05
CA THR A 70 -11.93 -4.87 -2.84
C THR A 70 -13.18 -4.98 -2.00
N GLY A 71 -14.00 -3.94 -2.08
CA GLY A 71 -15.39 -4.00 -1.69
C GLY A 71 -16.08 -5.19 -2.30
N ASP A 72 -16.91 -5.83 -1.49
CA ASP A 72 -18.19 -6.36 -1.98
C ASP A 72 -18.86 -5.30 -2.89
N GLU A 73 -19.79 -5.66 -3.77
CA GLU A 73 -20.39 -4.80 -4.83
C GLU A 73 -21.02 -3.47 -4.32
N ARG A 74 -20.92 -3.18 -3.02
CA ARG A 74 -21.38 -2.02 -2.27
C ARG A 74 -20.26 -1.08 -1.73
N LEU A 75 -18.96 -1.40 -1.81
CA LEU A 75 -17.96 -0.80 -0.88
C LEU A 75 -16.63 -0.34 -1.53
N ALA A 76 -16.65 0.81 -2.22
CA ALA A 76 -15.44 1.53 -2.64
C ALA A 76 -14.60 2.09 -1.45
N ASP A 77 -15.05 1.90 -0.21
CA ASP A 77 -14.52 2.53 1.02
C ASP A 77 -13.41 1.71 1.69
N GLU A 78 -13.07 0.54 1.17
CA GLU A 78 -12.22 -0.43 1.88
C GLU A 78 -10.73 -0.12 1.76
N ALA A 79 -10.27 0.47 0.64
CA ALA A 79 -8.90 0.98 0.44
C ALA A 79 -8.47 1.91 1.56
N VAL A 80 -9.46 2.71 1.96
CA VAL A 80 -9.31 3.81 2.88
C VAL A 80 -9.00 3.28 4.28
N HIS A 81 -9.50 2.11 4.67
CA HIS A 81 -9.32 1.58 6.02
C HIS A 81 -7.89 1.11 6.31
N LEU A 82 -7.26 0.34 5.40
CA LEU A 82 -5.86 -0.08 5.58
C LEU A 82 -4.91 1.10 5.43
N ALA A 83 -5.14 1.95 4.43
CA ALA A 83 -4.31 3.14 4.24
C ALA A 83 -4.39 4.11 5.43
N SER A 84 -5.59 4.36 5.95
CA SER A 84 -5.79 5.18 7.15
C SER A 84 -5.13 4.55 8.37
N GLY A 85 -5.21 3.22 8.51
CA GLY A 85 -4.51 2.49 9.57
C GLY A 85 -2.99 2.71 9.52
N MET A 86 -2.38 2.70 8.33
CA MET A 86 -0.95 2.98 8.17
C MET A 86 -0.61 4.45 8.49
N LEU A 87 -1.46 5.40 8.13
CA LEU A 87 -1.29 6.80 8.53
C LEU A 87 -1.35 6.96 10.06
N MET A 88 -2.30 6.30 10.72
CA MET A 88 -2.42 6.28 12.17
C MET A 88 -1.22 5.62 12.86
N ALA A 89 -0.65 4.59 12.22
CA ALA A 89 0.57 3.93 12.67
C ALA A 89 1.80 4.86 12.62
N GLY A 90 1.73 5.93 11.83
CA GLY A 90 2.71 7.02 11.79
C GLY A 90 3.47 7.17 10.47
N TYR A 91 2.97 6.56 9.38
CA TYR A 91 3.41 6.85 8.01
C TYR A 91 2.84 8.18 7.53
N SER A 92 3.66 9.00 6.88
CA SER A 92 3.22 10.28 6.31
C SER A 92 2.50 10.15 4.97
N SER A 93 2.77 9.09 4.23
CA SER A 93 2.25 8.87 2.88
C SER A 93 1.95 7.39 2.66
N VAL A 94 0.83 7.10 2.00
CA VAL A 94 0.42 5.74 1.64
C VAL A 94 0.04 5.68 0.18
N ILE A 95 0.61 4.72 -0.55
CA ILE A 95 0.15 4.32 -1.88
C ILE A 95 -0.60 3.00 -1.72
N ALA A 96 -1.81 2.91 -2.26
CA ALA A 96 -2.67 1.73 -2.17
C ALA A 96 -3.45 1.53 -3.48
N THR A 97 -4.14 0.40 -3.60
CA THR A 97 -5.04 0.09 -4.73
C THR A 97 -6.48 0.00 -4.23
N MET A 98 -7.43 0.59 -4.96
CA MET A 98 -8.88 0.62 -4.70
C MET A 98 -9.62 -0.66 -5.09
N TRP A 99 -9.02 -1.53 -5.90
CA TRP A 99 -9.53 -2.86 -6.21
C TRP A 99 -8.38 -3.72 -6.71
N SER A 100 -8.68 -4.96 -7.08
CA SER A 100 -7.69 -5.90 -7.61
C SER A 100 -6.99 -5.32 -8.85
N VAL A 101 -5.66 -5.19 -8.75
CA VAL A 101 -4.79 -4.86 -9.87
C VAL A 101 -4.32 -6.14 -10.56
N HIS A 102 -3.91 -6.03 -11.82
CA HIS A 102 -3.36 -7.18 -12.52
C HIS A 102 -1.92 -7.42 -12.05
N ASP A 103 -1.55 -8.70 -11.88
CA ASP A 103 -0.22 -9.09 -11.39
C ASP A 103 0.92 -8.57 -12.29
N GLU A 104 0.66 -8.36 -13.59
CA GLU A 104 1.62 -7.78 -14.53
C GLU A 104 1.79 -6.25 -14.41
N ASP A 105 0.80 -5.55 -13.83
CA ASP A 105 0.81 -4.09 -13.69
C ASP A 105 1.51 -3.62 -12.41
N ALA A 106 1.30 -4.36 -11.31
CA ALA A 106 1.80 -3.96 -10.00
C ALA A 106 3.33 -3.79 -9.97
N PRO A 107 4.15 -4.69 -10.55
CA PRO A 107 5.60 -4.49 -10.64
C PRO A 107 5.97 -3.25 -11.45
N LEU A 108 5.28 -2.99 -12.57
CA LEU A 108 5.56 -1.82 -13.40
C LEU A 108 5.30 -0.51 -12.66
N VAL A 109 4.17 -0.43 -11.94
CA VAL A 109 3.86 0.77 -11.14
C VAL A 109 4.84 0.92 -9.99
N ALA A 110 5.14 -0.15 -9.27
CA ALA A 110 6.13 -0.13 -8.19
C ALA A 110 7.50 0.34 -8.69
N ASP A 111 8.01 -0.23 -9.79
CA ASP A 111 9.29 0.14 -10.38
C ASP A 111 9.33 1.62 -10.76
N GLN A 112 8.30 2.12 -11.43
CA GLN A 112 8.21 3.54 -11.79
C GLN A 112 8.19 4.45 -10.56
N VAL A 113 7.50 4.03 -9.50
CA VAL A 113 7.45 4.76 -8.24
C VAL A 113 8.83 4.80 -7.58
N TYR A 114 9.45 3.64 -7.34
CA TYR A 114 10.76 3.58 -6.68
C TYR A 114 11.86 4.25 -7.49
N VAL A 115 11.87 4.12 -8.82
CA VAL A 115 12.86 4.79 -9.67
C VAL A 115 12.81 6.31 -9.52
N GLN A 116 11.62 6.91 -9.40
CA GLN A 116 11.52 8.35 -9.22
C GLN A 116 11.87 8.76 -7.79
N LEU A 117 11.35 8.06 -6.78
CA LEU A 117 11.65 8.35 -5.37
C LEU A 117 13.16 8.24 -5.05
N MET A 118 13.84 7.24 -5.63
CA MET A 118 15.27 7.02 -5.40
C MET A 118 16.16 8.02 -6.15
N LYS A 119 15.68 8.63 -7.23
CA LYS A 119 16.39 9.73 -7.92
C LYS A 119 16.41 10.99 -7.06
N ASP A 120 15.27 11.32 -6.47
CA ASP A 120 15.10 12.56 -5.70
C ASP A 120 15.61 12.42 -4.25
N ARG A 121 15.75 11.17 -3.75
CA ARG A 121 16.20 10.81 -2.38
C ARG A 121 15.45 11.57 -1.28
N ARG A 122 14.22 11.99 -1.56
CA ARG A 122 13.35 12.70 -0.63
C ARG A 122 11.97 12.07 -0.72
N ILE A 123 11.35 11.93 0.44
CA ILE A 123 9.90 11.89 0.56
C ILE A 123 9.57 13.02 1.51
N GLY A 124 9.18 14.15 0.94
CA GLY A 124 8.62 15.26 1.69
C GLY A 124 7.72 16.12 0.80
N ASN A 125 6.51 16.44 1.29
CA ASN A 125 5.54 17.36 0.70
C ASN A 125 5.10 17.00 -0.74
N GLY A 126 4.30 15.95 -0.91
CA GLY A 126 3.50 15.68 -2.11
C GLY A 126 4.20 14.89 -3.20
N GLU A 127 5.46 14.48 -3.00
CA GLU A 127 6.25 13.73 -3.98
C GLU A 127 5.66 12.36 -4.28
N ALA A 128 5.15 11.64 -3.28
CA ALA A 128 4.57 10.31 -3.48
C ALA A 128 3.35 10.34 -4.40
N GLY A 129 2.46 11.33 -4.24
CA GLY A 129 1.31 11.52 -5.12
C GLY A 129 1.72 11.86 -6.56
N LYS A 130 2.71 12.74 -6.74
CA LYS A 130 3.24 13.08 -8.07
C LYS A 130 3.91 11.87 -8.75
N VAL A 131 4.70 11.12 -8.00
CA VAL A 131 5.39 9.94 -8.50
C VAL A 131 4.39 8.84 -8.87
N LEU A 132 3.35 8.63 -8.06
CA LEU A 132 2.27 7.71 -8.39
C LEU A 132 1.52 8.17 -9.65
N HIS A 133 1.22 9.46 -9.76
CA HIS A 133 0.57 10.01 -10.97
C HIS A 133 1.38 9.69 -12.24
N ASN A 134 2.70 9.88 -12.20
CA ASN A 134 3.58 9.56 -13.31
C ASN A 134 3.60 8.05 -13.62
N ALA A 135 3.64 7.21 -12.60
CA ALA A 135 3.62 5.75 -12.75
C ALA A 135 2.31 5.27 -13.38
N VAL A 136 1.18 5.79 -12.92
CA VAL A 136 -0.16 5.51 -13.47
C VAL A 136 -0.29 6.02 -14.90
N ALA A 137 0.26 7.20 -15.21
CA ALA A 137 0.28 7.73 -16.57
C ALA A 137 1.10 6.85 -17.53
N ALA A 138 2.25 6.33 -17.08
CA ALA A 138 3.05 5.38 -17.85
C ALA A 138 2.28 4.06 -18.07
N LEU A 139 1.67 3.51 -17.01
CA LEU A 139 0.84 2.32 -17.13
C LEU A 139 -0.29 2.53 -18.15
N ARG A 140 -1.01 3.65 -18.07
CA ARG A 140 -2.09 4.01 -19.02
C ARG A 140 -1.60 4.08 -20.47
N GLN A 141 -0.38 4.55 -20.71
CA GLN A 141 0.21 4.54 -22.06
C GLN A 141 0.52 3.12 -22.54
N THR A 142 0.97 2.24 -21.64
CA THR A 142 1.29 0.84 -21.94
C THR A 142 0.04 0.00 -22.23
N VAL A 143 -0.99 0.10 -21.39
CA VAL A 143 -2.19 -0.76 -21.48
C VAL A 143 -3.29 -0.17 -22.36
N GLY A 144 -3.23 1.13 -22.63
CA GLY A 144 -4.23 1.88 -23.39
C GLY A 144 -5.26 2.57 -22.51
N GLU A 145 -5.72 3.75 -22.95
CA GLU A 145 -6.61 4.63 -22.19
C GLU A 145 -7.92 3.96 -21.77
N GLN A 146 -8.47 3.09 -22.63
CA GLN A 146 -9.74 2.40 -22.39
C GLN A 146 -9.68 1.30 -21.31
N LYS A 147 -8.48 0.95 -20.83
CA LYS A 147 -8.27 -0.07 -19.79
C LYS A 147 -8.30 0.53 -18.38
N PHE A 148 -9.35 1.30 -18.09
CA PHE A 148 -9.52 2.04 -16.84
C PHE A 148 -9.38 1.15 -15.60
N GLU A 149 -9.87 -0.09 -15.68
CA GLU A 149 -9.79 -1.09 -14.62
C GLU A 149 -8.36 -1.41 -14.18
N ARG A 150 -7.37 -1.18 -15.07
CA ARG A 150 -5.95 -1.48 -14.81
C ARG A 150 -5.21 -0.33 -14.16
N TRP A 151 -5.49 0.92 -14.55
CA TRP A 151 -4.68 2.07 -14.15
C TRP A 151 -5.37 3.05 -13.19
N VAL A 152 -6.71 3.10 -13.15
CA VAL A 152 -7.45 3.92 -12.17
C VAL A 152 -7.35 3.47 -10.70
N PRO A 153 -7.17 2.17 -10.33
CA PRO A 153 -7.27 1.77 -8.92
C PRO A 153 -6.22 2.39 -7.99
N TYR A 154 -5.10 2.84 -8.53
CA TYR A 154 -3.99 3.33 -7.71
C TYR A 154 -4.31 4.68 -7.08
N ILE A 155 -4.22 4.76 -5.76
CA ILE A 155 -4.48 5.96 -4.97
C ILE A 155 -3.32 6.30 -4.05
N HIS A 156 -3.22 7.58 -3.72
CA HIS A 156 -2.31 8.12 -2.72
C HIS A 156 -3.12 8.83 -1.63
N ILE A 157 -2.75 8.63 -0.37
CA ILE A 157 -3.34 9.29 0.80
C ILE A 157 -2.20 9.74 1.72
N GLY A 158 -2.24 11.00 2.17
CA GLY A 158 -1.24 11.58 3.05
C GLY A 158 -0.56 12.80 2.46
N SER A 159 0.53 13.23 3.09
CA SER A 159 1.28 14.45 2.77
C SER A 159 2.30 14.30 1.65
#